data_AF-A0A1F5HRC3-F1
#
_entry.id   AF-A0A1F5HRC3-F1
#
_cell.length_a   1.000
_cell.length_b   1.000
_cell.length_c   1.000
_cell.angle_alpha   90.00
_cell.angle_beta   90.00
_cell.angle_gamma   90.00
#
_symmetry.space_group_name_H-M   'P 1'
#
loop_
_entity.id
_entity.type
_entity.pdbx_description
1 polymer ?
#
loop_
_entity_poly.entity_id
_entity_poly.type
_entity_poly.pdbx_seq_one_letter_code
_entity_poly.pdbx_strand_id
1 'polypeptide(L)'
;MYLKIKNNEDLWKLFGVKRTDVASKLDLAYLRLKKENKYEINDLRLAWKILRDPFLSKTYFAYKSIKSVIEAGFFDDGLEPGSLTKLDFHNWLCTPFQKISDNLQRHKKDKRFHPVVLFSTGGFSPVHTGHIEMMKLAKLEVEKLNKTVVGGYISPSHDEYVWNKYTDSLNLDSSSRIDLCEKAIRDSDWLMIDTWEARYNKVPITYTDAILRLEGYLQFHLGLKIEVVYVFGSDNAVFSRAFIDKGSCVCVKREGYESKLEDVAREVPIAKPKNIIFTSQSRTKPSISSSELRKKISFQNFYKSDDSLKKIYAVRNDGLWALEKLSKSHGEQKVLEAKRGFLNDFVYYLQAIFSKDSIVVVNLKSQQNFINVLNKSKKVINMDVCTNGGYRLYVSRLFDICDGQLEPRAVIGRLGYPLVDKQISDIPSGTYVLVDDDVATGYTGGKVLSLLPRRIKIESTLKLLHEDLKTGKYVPGKSFNLIDVVDLRDFIIGSKDSGLVVTLPDGEICRVPYLLPYVSLRSRAMIPPTEELEFSIKLWRLNVGFYKSLEKPVLLSQTYPYFKNFMKYIGFSEKSSMVDICLWHLNQLSINIPSKKSLTLSKRETRPMSFSTESTYAL
;
A
#
# COMPACT_ATOMS: atom_id res chain seq x y z
N MET A 1 42.98 -13.47 -13.91
CA MET A 1 41.76 -14.26 -14.19
C MET A 1 41.66 -15.33 -13.12
N TYR A 2 40.73 -15.21 -12.17
CA TYR A 2 40.01 -16.30 -11.49
C TYR A 2 39.19 -15.68 -10.34
N LEU A 3 37.87 -15.79 -10.42
CA LEU A 3 37.10 -16.10 -9.23
C LEU A 3 36.28 -17.36 -9.51
N LYS A 4 36.41 -18.28 -8.56
CA LYS A 4 35.52 -19.39 -8.22
C LYS A 4 35.75 -19.47 -6.72
N ILE A 5 35.14 -18.55 -5.98
CA ILE A 5 35.40 -18.37 -4.54
C ILE A 5 35.38 -19.75 -3.88
N LYS A 6 36.53 -20.18 -3.34
CA LYS A 6 36.61 -21.50 -2.72
C LYS A 6 35.98 -21.45 -1.33
N ASN A 7 35.42 -22.59 -0.92
CA ASN A 7 35.07 -22.78 0.48
C ASN A 7 36.31 -22.53 1.37
N ASN A 8 36.10 -21.92 2.54
CA ASN A 8 37.15 -21.51 3.50
C ASN A 8 38.01 -20.29 3.13
N GLU A 9 37.69 -19.52 2.08
CA GLU A 9 38.38 -18.25 1.83
C GLU A 9 38.04 -17.18 2.89
N ASP A 10 39.03 -16.38 3.27
CA ASP A 10 38.77 -15.21 4.11
C ASP A 10 38.36 -14.04 3.21
N LEU A 11 37.05 -13.89 3.00
CA LEU A 11 36.48 -12.85 2.14
C LEU A 11 36.87 -11.44 2.60
N TRP A 12 37.15 -11.20 3.89
CA TRP A 12 37.59 -9.87 4.36
C TRP A 12 38.95 -9.49 3.79
N LYS A 13 39.87 -10.46 3.65
CA LYS A 13 41.18 -10.25 3.04
C LYS A 13 41.09 -9.90 1.56
N LEU A 14 40.10 -10.44 0.83
CA LEU A 14 39.86 -10.10 -0.57
C LEU A 14 39.69 -8.59 -0.75
N PHE A 15 38.96 -7.94 0.15
CA PHE A 15 38.71 -6.49 0.12
C PHE A 15 39.77 -5.66 0.86
N GLY A 16 40.69 -6.29 1.58
CA GLY A 16 41.66 -5.60 2.43
C GLY A 16 41.02 -4.81 3.58
N VAL A 17 39.86 -5.26 4.06
CA VAL A 17 39.11 -4.65 5.18
C VAL A 17 39.04 -5.60 6.37
N LYS A 18 38.85 -5.07 7.57
CA LYS A 18 38.67 -5.86 8.80
C LYS A 18 37.17 -6.07 9.08
N ARG A 19 36.83 -7.16 9.77
CA ARG A 19 35.44 -7.44 10.20
C ARG A 19 34.83 -6.34 11.09
N THR A 20 35.66 -5.56 11.79
CA THR A 20 35.24 -4.45 12.65
C THR A 20 35.08 -3.13 11.90
N ASP A 21 35.44 -3.08 10.61
CA ASP A 21 35.29 -1.87 9.81
C ASP A 21 33.83 -1.54 9.52
N VAL A 22 33.53 -0.25 9.38
CA VAL A 22 32.20 0.22 8.98
C VAL A 22 31.90 -0.19 7.55
N ALA A 23 30.61 -0.45 7.26
CA ALA A 23 30.16 -0.95 5.96
C ALA A 23 30.60 -0.09 4.76
N SER A 24 30.71 1.24 4.93
CA SER A 24 31.17 2.14 3.87
C SER A 24 32.60 1.86 3.41
N LYS A 25 33.48 1.34 4.29
CA LYS A 25 34.84 0.93 3.88
C LYS A 25 34.80 -0.29 2.97
N LEU A 26 33.95 -1.26 3.28
CA LEU A 26 33.73 -2.44 2.42
C LEU A 26 33.15 -2.03 1.06
N ASP A 27 32.18 -1.11 1.05
CA ASP A 27 31.58 -0.59 -0.18
C ASP A 27 32.63 0.11 -1.07
N LEU A 28 33.48 0.96 -0.49
CA LEU A 28 34.58 1.62 -1.22
C LEU A 28 35.63 0.63 -1.74
N ALA A 29 35.97 -0.39 -0.94
CA ALA A 29 36.91 -1.43 -1.35
C ALA A 29 36.37 -2.24 -2.55
N TYR A 30 35.09 -2.59 -2.52
CA TYR A 30 34.41 -3.25 -3.64
C TYR A 30 34.44 -2.38 -4.91
N LEU A 31 34.06 -1.10 -4.82
CA LEU A 31 34.06 -0.18 -5.97
C LEU A 31 35.46 0.01 -6.56
N ARG A 32 36.50 0.08 -5.72
CA ARG A 32 37.90 0.13 -6.16
C ARG A 32 38.28 -1.13 -6.95
N LEU A 33 38.05 -2.31 -6.37
CA LEU A 33 38.41 -3.59 -7.00
C LEU A 33 37.63 -3.84 -8.30
N LYS A 34 36.37 -3.43 -8.34
CA LYS A 34 35.54 -3.43 -9.55
C LYS A 34 36.16 -2.60 -10.66
N LYS A 35 36.60 -1.37 -10.36
CA LYS A 35 37.25 -0.48 -11.34
C LYS A 35 38.57 -1.04 -11.86
N GLU A 36 39.30 -1.78 -11.04
CA GLU A 36 40.56 -2.42 -11.42
C GLU A 36 40.37 -3.61 -12.37
N ASN A 37 39.15 -4.11 -12.57
CA ASN A 37 38.81 -5.26 -13.44
C ASN A 37 39.68 -6.51 -13.21
N LYS A 38 40.19 -6.69 -11.98
CA LYS A 38 41.08 -7.81 -11.63
C LYS A 38 40.34 -9.14 -11.42
N TYR A 39 39.03 -9.08 -11.22
CA TYR A 39 38.17 -10.15 -10.74
C TYR A 39 36.90 -10.27 -11.58
N GLU A 40 36.34 -11.48 -11.69
CA GLU A 40 35.01 -11.66 -12.28
C GLU A 40 33.98 -10.87 -11.45
N ILE A 41 33.19 -10.03 -12.12
CA ILE A 41 32.34 -9.06 -11.44
C ILE A 41 31.27 -9.73 -10.57
N ASN A 42 30.74 -10.86 -11.02
CA ASN A 42 29.69 -11.59 -10.33
C ASN A 42 30.21 -12.19 -9.02
N ASP A 43 31.41 -12.77 -9.04
CA ASP A 43 32.00 -13.33 -7.82
C ASP A 43 32.44 -12.21 -6.85
N LEU A 44 33.00 -11.10 -7.36
CA LEU A 44 33.35 -9.96 -6.52
C LEU A 44 32.10 -9.38 -5.83
N ARG A 45 30.98 -9.26 -6.56
CA ARG A 45 29.70 -8.79 -6.01
C ARG A 45 29.12 -9.78 -5.01
N LEU A 46 29.16 -11.08 -5.32
CA LEU A 46 28.75 -12.15 -4.42
C LEU A 46 29.50 -12.07 -3.07
N ALA A 47 30.83 -11.98 -3.10
CA ALA A 47 31.64 -11.84 -1.89
C ALA A 47 31.31 -10.57 -1.10
N TRP A 48 31.17 -9.43 -1.79
CA TRP A 48 30.79 -8.16 -1.17
C TRP A 48 29.43 -8.27 -0.48
N LYS A 49 28.42 -8.81 -1.15
CA LYS A 49 27.06 -8.96 -0.60
C LYS A 49 27.00 -9.89 0.60
N ILE A 50 27.66 -11.05 0.53
CA ILE A 50 27.73 -11.97 1.67
C ILE A 50 28.30 -11.26 2.89
N LEU A 51 29.38 -10.48 2.73
CA LEU A 51 29.98 -9.71 3.82
C LEU A 51 29.11 -8.53 4.28
N ARG A 52 28.36 -7.92 3.36
CA ARG A 52 27.49 -6.78 3.61
C ARG A 52 26.24 -7.15 4.40
N ASP A 53 25.76 -8.38 4.22
CA ASP A 53 24.62 -8.96 4.93
C ASP A 53 25.04 -9.40 6.36
N PRO A 54 24.48 -8.80 7.41
CA PRO A 54 24.88 -9.09 8.80
C PRO A 54 24.37 -10.43 9.34
N PHE A 55 23.43 -11.11 8.65
CA PHE A 55 22.96 -12.46 8.96
C PHE A 55 23.79 -13.49 8.19
N LEU A 56 23.82 -13.36 6.87
CA LEU A 56 24.39 -14.38 5.98
C LEU A 56 25.93 -14.39 5.98
N SER A 57 26.58 -13.27 6.33
CA SER A 57 28.02 -13.29 6.66
C SER A 57 28.33 -14.26 7.80
N LYS A 58 27.46 -14.37 8.81
CA LYS A 58 27.65 -15.29 9.95
C LYS A 58 27.53 -16.73 9.52
N THR A 59 26.56 -17.03 8.66
CA THR A 59 26.44 -18.33 8.00
C THR A 59 27.73 -18.69 7.27
N TYR A 60 28.26 -17.77 6.46
CA TYR A 60 29.51 -18.02 5.73
C TYR A 60 30.64 -18.42 6.67
N PHE A 61 30.87 -17.69 7.76
CA PHE A 61 31.97 -18.01 8.68
C PHE A 61 31.73 -19.26 9.54
N ALA A 62 30.47 -19.58 9.85
CA ALA A 62 30.12 -20.78 10.62
C ALA A 62 30.31 -22.07 9.80
N TYR A 63 29.91 -22.07 8.53
CA TYR A 63 29.99 -23.25 7.65
C TYR A 63 31.18 -23.24 6.70
N LYS A 64 31.85 -22.09 6.55
CA LYS A 64 32.94 -21.84 5.59
C LYS A 64 32.57 -22.23 4.15
N SER A 65 31.31 -22.02 3.79
CA SER A 65 30.69 -22.55 2.57
C SER A 65 29.73 -21.56 1.95
N ILE A 66 29.96 -21.19 0.69
CA ILE A 66 29.03 -20.35 -0.08
C ILE A 66 27.74 -21.10 -0.34
N LYS A 67 27.83 -22.41 -0.62
CA LYS A 67 26.66 -23.26 -0.83
C LYS A 67 25.71 -23.18 0.37
N SER A 68 26.25 -23.20 1.59
CA SER A 68 25.44 -23.10 2.81
C SER A 68 24.78 -21.73 2.96
N VAL A 69 25.39 -20.66 2.44
CA VAL A 69 24.81 -19.31 2.40
C VAL A 69 23.67 -19.23 1.38
N ILE A 70 23.86 -19.80 0.18
CA ILE A 70 22.82 -19.88 -0.86
C ILE A 70 21.64 -20.74 -0.37
N GLU A 71 21.90 -21.90 0.24
CA GLU A 71 20.88 -22.77 0.82
C GLU A 71 20.12 -22.09 1.98
N ALA A 72 20.77 -21.16 2.68
CA ALA A 72 20.12 -20.32 3.70
C ALA A 72 19.24 -19.21 3.08
N GLY A 73 19.09 -19.17 1.75
CA GLY A 73 18.20 -18.29 1.01
C GLY A 73 18.86 -17.04 0.43
N PHE A 74 20.20 -16.96 0.41
CA PHE A 74 20.93 -15.91 -0.30
C PHE A 74 20.78 -16.06 -1.82
N PHE A 75 20.64 -14.92 -2.52
CA PHE A 75 20.85 -14.84 -3.96
C PHE A 75 21.45 -13.48 -4.33
N ASP A 76 22.12 -13.41 -5.48
CA ASP A 76 22.65 -12.15 -5.99
C ASP A 76 21.57 -11.38 -6.78
N ASP A 77 20.97 -10.38 -6.15
CA ASP A 77 19.98 -9.48 -6.76
C ASP A 77 20.54 -8.47 -7.79
N GLY A 78 21.85 -8.47 -8.05
CA GLY A 78 22.49 -7.56 -9.01
C GLY A 78 22.66 -6.10 -8.55
N LEU A 79 22.13 -5.69 -7.39
CA LEU A 79 22.31 -4.35 -6.84
C LEU A 79 23.76 -4.05 -6.43
N GLU A 80 24.10 -2.77 -6.50
CA GLU A 80 25.42 -2.20 -6.26
C GLU A 80 25.40 -1.27 -5.03
N PRO A 81 26.55 -0.90 -4.41
CA PRO A 81 26.57 0.05 -3.31
C PRO A 81 25.82 1.36 -3.63
N GLY A 82 24.98 1.81 -2.70
CA GLY A 82 24.19 3.03 -2.87
C GLY A 82 22.91 2.84 -3.72
N SER A 83 22.66 1.66 -4.27
CA SER A 83 21.41 1.35 -5.01
C SER A 83 20.17 1.39 -4.11
N LEU A 84 20.35 1.24 -2.79
CA LEU A 84 19.35 1.32 -1.74
C LEU A 84 19.81 2.38 -0.74
N THR A 85 19.42 3.66 -0.89
CA THR A 85 19.81 4.68 0.11
C THR A 85 18.91 4.59 1.34
N LYS A 86 19.49 4.68 2.55
CA LYS A 86 18.76 4.55 3.82
C LYS A 86 17.64 5.59 4.02
N LEU A 87 17.69 6.74 3.36
CA LEU A 87 16.68 7.79 3.47
C LEU A 87 15.44 7.52 2.59
N ASP A 88 15.59 6.77 1.50
CA ASP A 88 14.49 6.54 0.55
C ASP A 88 13.43 5.56 1.09
N PHE A 89 13.78 4.67 2.03
CA PHE A 89 12.85 3.62 2.49
C PHE A 89 11.98 3.97 3.69
N HIS A 90 12.48 4.79 4.61
CA HIS A 90 11.75 5.08 5.85
C HIS A 90 10.62 6.07 5.59
N ASN A 91 10.85 7.11 4.78
CA ASN A 91 9.82 8.11 4.50
C ASN A 91 8.79 7.65 3.46
N TRP A 92 9.02 6.50 2.82
CA TRP A 92 8.06 5.87 1.92
C TRP A 92 7.07 5.03 2.73
N LEU A 93 5.93 5.64 3.09
CA LEU A 93 4.87 4.94 3.82
C LEU A 93 4.17 3.93 2.90
N CYS A 94 4.58 2.67 3.00
CA CYS A 94 3.99 1.54 2.28
C CYS A 94 3.75 0.29 3.15
N THR A 95 4.05 0.39 4.45
CA THR A 95 3.91 -0.72 5.40
C THR A 95 3.01 -0.26 6.54
N PRO A 96 1.86 -0.91 6.74
CA PRO A 96 0.93 -0.55 7.81
C PRO A 96 1.55 -0.85 9.17
N PHE A 97 1.17 -0.12 10.21
CA PHE A 97 1.75 -0.21 11.56
C PHE A 97 0.69 -0.18 12.66
N GLN A 98 -0.58 0.03 12.32
CA GLN A 98 -1.60 0.43 13.27
C GLN A 98 -1.97 -0.69 14.24
N LYS A 99 -1.99 -1.95 13.79
CA LYS A 99 -2.20 -3.09 14.70
C LYS A 99 -1.07 -3.22 15.72
N ILE A 100 0.17 -2.86 15.34
CA ILE A 100 1.30 -2.80 16.28
C ILE A 100 1.09 -1.67 17.28
N SER A 101 0.78 -0.46 16.82
CA SER A 101 0.52 0.69 17.70
C SER A 101 -0.59 0.39 18.71
N ASP A 102 -1.70 -0.20 18.26
CA ASP A 102 -2.82 -0.58 19.13
C ASP A 102 -2.38 -1.61 20.20
N ASN A 103 -1.62 -2.63 19.81
CA ASN A 103 -1.12 -3.66 20.74
C ASN A 103 -0.07 -3.09 21.72
N LEU A 104 0.83 -2.22 21.26
CA LEU A 104 1.79 -1.53 22.13
C LEU A 104 1.06 -0.70 23.19
N GLN A 105 -0.02 0.00 22.81
CA GLN A 105 -0.83 0.77 23.76
C GLN A 105 -1.52 -0.10 24.80
N ARG A 106 -2.09 -1.25 24.39
CA ARG A 106 -2.73 -2.22 25.31
C ARG A 106 -1.77 -2.73 26.39
N HIS A 107 -0.49 -2.87 26.05
CA HIS A 107 0.54 -3.38 26.95
C HIS A 107 1.40 -2.28 27.62
N LYS A 108 1.06 -1.00 27.46
CA LYS A 108 1.85 0.15 27.98
C LYS A 108 2.16 0.10 29.49
N LYS A 109 1.35 -0.62 30.28
CA LYS A 109 1.52 -0.76 31.74
C LYS A 109 2.34 -1.99 32.16
N ASP A 110 2.68 -2.88 31.24
CA ASP A 110 3.41 -4.11 31.54
C ASP A 110 4.92 -3.84 31.65
N LYS A 111 5.48 -4.02 32.86
CA LYS A 111 6.90 -3.77 33.16
C LYS A 111 7.83 -4.84 32.61
N ARG A 112 7.32 -6.02 32.18
CA ARG A 112 8.11 -7.11 31.58
C ARG A 112 7.87 -7.24 30.08
N PHE A 113 7.30 -6.20 29.46
CA PHE A 113 6.93 -6.17 28.06
C PHE A 113 8.15 -6.18 27.13
N HIS A 114 8.36 -7.29 26.42
CA HIS A 114 9.34 -7.39 25.33
C HIS A 114 8.60 -7.52 23.99
N PRO A 115 8.32 -6.40 23.30
CA PRO A 115 7.53 -6.41 22.08
C PRO A 115 8.33 -6.99 20.92
N VAL A 116 7.71 -7.91 20.19
CA VAL A 116 8.25 -8.48 18.96
C VAL A 116 7.21 -8.51 17.85
N VAL A 117 7.70 -8.53 16.61
CA VAL A 117 6.88 -8.65 15.41
C VAL A 117 7.27 -9.92 14.68
N LEU A 118 6.29 -10.67 14.19
CA LEU A 118 6.55 -11.81 13.32
C LEU A 118 6.61 -11.37 11.86
N PHE A 119 7.52 -11.94 11.08
CA PHE A 119 7.67 -11.58 9.66
C PHE A 119 7.83 -12.83 8.82
N SER A 120 7.04 -12.97 7.75
CA SER A 120 7.17 -14.08 6.81
C SER A 120 7.14 -13.56 5.38
N THR A 121 8.19 -13.87 4.62
CA THR A 121 8.24 -13.61 3.18
C THR A 121 7.87 -14.86 2.40
N GLY A 122 7.43 -14.70 1.16
CA GLY A 122 7.11 -15.84 0.33
C GLY A 122 6.37 -15.52 -0.94
N GLY A 123 6.20 -16.55 -1.77
CA GLY A 123 5.48 -16.41 -3.03
C GLY A 123 4.01 -16.06 -2.83
N PHE A 124 3.31 -16.67 -1.87
CA PHE A 124 1.86 -16.51 -1.63
C PHE A 124 1.02 -16.50 -2.92
N SER A 125 1.28 -17.47 -3.81
CA SER A 125 0.71 -17.54 -5.16
C SER A 125 -0.13 -18.81 -5.37
N PRO A 126 -1.32 -18.93 -4.76
CA PRO A 126 -1.98 -17.98 -3.84
C PRO A 126 -1.61 -18.22 -2.36
N VAL A 127 -1.94 -17.26 -1.50
CA VAL A 127 -2.03 -17.45 -0.04
C VAL A 127 -3.09 -18.50 0.30
N HIS A 128 -2.96 -19.16 1.46
CA HIS A 128 -3.88 -20.19 1.93
C HIS A 128 -3.83 -20.32 3.46
N THR A 129 -4.77 -21.07 4.04
CA THR A 129 -4.93 -21.23 5.50
C THR A 129 -3.66 -21.69 6.21
N GLY A 130 -2.90 -22.63 5.60
CA GLY A 130 -1.61 -23.08 6.14
C GLY A 130 -0.60 -21.96 6.41
N HIS A 131 -0.56 -20.88 5.60
CA HIS A 131 0.30 -19.73 5.86
C HIS A 131 -0.13 -18.97 7.13
N ILE A 132 -1.45 -18.84 7.33
CA ILE A 132 -2.02 -18.15 8.50
C ILE A 132 -1.84 -18.99 9.76
N GLU A 133 -2.05 -20.31 9.67
CA GLU A 133 -1.79 -21.27 10.75
C GLU A 133 -0.32 -21.28 11.17
N MET A 134 0.61 -21.21 10.20
CA MET A 134 2.04 -21.09 10.46
C MET A 134 2.36 -19.84 11.31
N MET A 135 1.82 -18.69 10.94
CA MET A 135 2.00 -17.45 11.71
C MET A 135 1.40 -17.55 13.12
N LYS A 136 0.21 -18.14 13.25
CA LYS A 136 -0.45 -18.36 14.56
C LYS A 136 0.37 -19.28 15.47
N LEU A 137 0.91 -20.38 14.94
CA LEU A 137 1.76 -21.30 15.70
C LEU A 137 3.07 -20.62 16.14
N ALA A 138 3.69 -19.86 15.24
CA ALA A 138 4.89 -19.11 15.59
C ALA A 138 4.64 -18.08 16.69
N LYS A 139 3.48 -17.40 16.67
CA LYS A 139 3.05 -16.51 17.75
C LYS A 139 3.01 -17.22 19.10
N LEU A 140 2.38 -18.38 19.16
CA LEU A 140 2.29 -19.17 20.40
C LEU A 140 3.67 -19.59 20.93
N GLU A 141 4.59 -20.04 20.07
CA GLU A 141 5.93 -20.43 20.53
C GLU A 141 6.77 -19.24 21.01
N VAL A 142 6.66 -18.09 20.35
CA VAL A 142 7.36 -16.87 20.75
C VAL A 142 6.82 -16.35 22.09
N GLU A 143 5.51 -16.41 22.32
CA GLU A 143 4.89 -15.97 23.57
C GLU A 143 5.29 -16.84 24.77
N LYS A 144 5.57 -18.14 24.58
CA LYS A 144 6.13 -19.01 25.63
C LYS A 144 7.51 -18.56 26.12
N LEU A 145 8.23 -17.75 25.35
CA LEU A 145 9.55 -17.23 25.71
C LEU A 145 9.48 -15.89 26.46
N ASN A 146 8.33 -15.56 27.06
CA ASN A 146 8.08 -14.27 27.72
C ASN A 146 8.28 -13.05 26.81
N LYS A 147 8.01 -13.23 25.51
CA LYS A 147 7.94 -12.14 24.53
C LYS A 147 6.48 -11.85 24.21
N THR A 148 6.16 -10.62 23.81
CA THR A 148 4.80 -10.25 23.43
C THR A 148 4.74 -9.95 21.94
N VAL A 149 3.98 -10.75 21.19
CA VAL A 149 3.81 -10.53 19.76
C VAL A 149 2.81 -9.39 19.55
N VAL A 150 3.33 -8.22 19.21
CA VAL A 150 2.53 -6.99 19.01
C VAL A 150 2.00 -6.85 17.59
N GLY A 151 2.49 -7.65 16.66
CA GLY A 151 1.99 -7.69 15.29
C GLY A 151 2.71 -8.75 14.46
N GLY A 152 2.24 -8.93 13.23
CA GLY A 152 2.87 -9.81 12.28
C GLY A 152 2.63 -9.35 10.85
N TYR A 153 3.57 -9.68 9.97
CA TYR A 153 3.53 -9.28 8.57
C TYR A 153 3.66 -10.48 7.65
N ILE A 154 2.79 -10.53 6.65
CA ILE A 154 2.93 -11.35 5.45
C ILE A 154 3.52 -10.43 4.37
N SER A 155 4.67 -10.80 3.82
CA SER A 155 5.39 -10.01 2.80
C SER A 155 5.46 -10.78 1.48
N PRO A 156 4.54 -10.50 0.54
CA PRO A 156 4.62 -11.09 -0.79
C PRO A 156 5.93 -10.75 -1.50
N SER A 157 6.61 -11.78 -2.01
CA SER A 157 7.88 -11.64 -2.70
C SER A 157 7.74 -10.99 -4.07
N HIS A 158 8.84 -10.43 -4.58
CA HIS A 158 8.91 -9.83 -5.90
C HIS A 158 8.49 -10.80 -7.03
N ASP A 159 7.86 -10.29 -8.09
CA ASP A 159 7.32 -11.12 -9.19
C ASP A 159 8.39 -11.95 -9.89
N GLU A 160 9.56 -11.37 -10.20
CA GLU A 160 10.67 -12.09 -10.80
C GLU A 160 11.14 -13.28 -9.95
N TYR A 161 11.15 -13.15 -8.62
CA TYR A 161 11.50 -14.25 -7.72
C TYR A 161 10.47 -15.38 -7.81
N VAL A 162 9.19 -15.01 -7.82
CA VAL A 162 8.07 -15.96 -7.90
C VAL A 162 8.08 -16.68 -9.25
N TRP A 163 8.28 -15.96 -10.35
CA TRP A 163 8.33 -16.53 -11.71
C TRP A 163 9.52 -17.46 -11.92
N ASN A 164 10.69 -17.12 -11.37
CA ASN A 164 11.86 -18.00 -11.43
C ASN A 164 11.69 -19.25 -10.56
N LYS A 165 10.92 -19.16 -9.46
CA LYS A 165 10.69 -20.27 -8.54
C LYS A 165 9.58 -21.22 -8.99
N TYR A 166 8.54 -20.71 -9.65
CA TYR A 166 7.39 -21.50 -10.07
C TYR A 166 7.26 -21.46 -11.60
N THR A 167 7.39 -22.61 -12.25
CA THR A 167 7.32 -22.73 -13.72
C THR A 167 5.90 -22.94 -14.26
N ASP A 168 4.88 -22.83 -13.40
CA ASP A 168 3.49 -23.11 -13.77
C ASP A 168 2.83 -21.90 -14.46
N SER A 169 1.91 -22.15 -15.39
CA SER A 169 1.21 -21.11 -16.20
C SER A 169 0.24 -20.20 -15.41
N LEU A 170 0.08 -20.40 -14.10
CA LEU A 170 -0.86 -19.69 -13.23
C LEU A 170 -0.17 -18.75 -12.23
N ASN A 171 1.01 -18.23 -12.58
CA ASN A 171 1.73 -17.29 -11.73
C ASN A 171 0.98 -15.96 -11.59
N LEU A 172 0.42 -15.73 -10.41
CA LEU A 172 -0.21 -14.46 -10.05
C LEU A 172 0.86 -13.37 -9.88
N ASP A 173 0.60 -12.19 -10.46
CA ASP A 173 1.40 -10.99 -10.22
C ASP A 173 1.28 -10.49 -8.77
N SER A 174 2.18 -9.59 -8.40
CA SER A 174 2.30 -9.02 -7.06
C SER A 174 1.01 -8.37 -6.56
N SER A 175 0.32 -7.62 -7.40
CA SER A 175 -0.94 -6.97 -7.02
C SER A 175 -2.04 -7.98 -6.76
N SER A 176 -2.18 -9.00 -7.60
CA SER A 176 -3.13 -10.09 -7.41
C SER A 176 -2.85 -10.86 -6.11
N ARG A 177 -1.57 -11.11 -5.80
CA ARG A 177 -1.17 -11.80 -4.57
C ARG A 177 -1.43 -10.96 -3.33
N ILE A 178 -1.16 -9.66 -3.38
CA ILE A 178 -1.45 -8.72 -2.28
C ILE A 178 -2.95 -8.66 -2.01
N ASP A 179 -3.80 -8.52 -3.03
CA ASP A 179 -5.27 -8.52 -2.87
C ASP A 179 -5.79 -9.81 -2.20
N LEU A 180 -5.25 -10.97 -2.59
CA LEU A 180 -5.59 -12.24 -1.94
C LEU A 180 -5.08 -12.31 -0.49
N CYS A 181 -3.89 -11.79 -0.21
CA CYS A 181 -3.35 -11.74 1.15
C CYS A 181 -4.20 -10.84 2.06
N GLU A 182 -4.57 -9.63 1.61
CA GLU A 182 -5.45 -8.72 2.33
C GLU A 182 -6.80 -9.37 2.68
N LYS A 183 -7.39 -10.10 1.73
CA LYS A 183 -8.62 -10.86 1.98
C LYS A 183 -8.41 -11.98 3.01
N ALA A 184 -7.28 -12.68 2.95
CA ALA A 184 -6.98 -13.80 3.83
C ALA A 184 -6.75 -13.40 5.30
N ILE A 185 -6.34 -12.14 5.54
CA ILE A 185 -6.07 -11.63 6.89
C ILE A 185 -7.09 -10.60 7.39
N ARG A 186 -8.19 -10.39 6.66
CA ARG A 186 -9.21 -9.36 6.97
C ARG A 186 -9.64 -9.39 8.44
N ASP A 187 -9.95 -10.58 8.96
CA ASP A 187 -10.47 -10.75 10.32
C ASP A 187 -9.35 -10.90 11.38
N SER A 188 -8.09 -10.69 11.00
CA SER A 188 -6.95 -10.77 11.94
C SER A 188 -6.75 -9.46 12.67
N ASP A 189 -6.59 -9.50 13.99
CA ASP A 189 -6.32 -8.34 14.84
C ASP A 189 -4.83 -8.00 15.00
N TRP A 190 -3.94 -8.83 14.44
CA TRP A 190 -2.48 -8.68 14.60
C TRP A 190 -1.68 -8.84 13.30
N LEU A 191 -2.22 -9.49 12.26
CA LEU A 191 -1.55 -9.66 10.98
C LEU A 191 -1.81 -8.47 10.05
N MET A 192 -0.80 -8.06 9.30
CA MET A 192 -0.86 -7.05 8.24
C MET A 192 -0.05 -7.51 7.02
N ILE A 193 -0.17 -6.81 5.89
CA ILE A 193 0.63 -7.09 4.68
C ILE A 193 1.73 -6.05 4.54
N ASP A 194 2.99 -6.49 4.39
CA ASP A 194 4.06 -5.60 3.95
C ASP A 194 4.19 -5.71 2.43
N THR A 195 3.84 -4.64 1.72
CA THR A 195 3.85 -4.64 0.25
C THR A 195 5.21 -4.27 -0.34
N TRP A 196 6.19 -3.90 0.50
CA TRP A 196 7.45 -3.33 0.05
C TRP A 196 8.26 -4.24 -0.87
N GLU A 197 8.46 -5.49 -0.46
CA GLU A 197 9.21 -6.49 -1.23
C GLU A 197 8.61 -6.69 -2.63
N ALA A 198 7.28 -6.78 -2.72
CA ALA A 198 6.57 -7.01 -3.97
C ALA A 198 6.45 -5.77 -4.88
N ARG A 199 6.17 -4.58 -4.32
CA ARG A 199 5.71 -3.42 -5.08
C ARG A 199 6.71 -2.28 -5.23
N TYR A 200 7.77 -2.23 -4.43
CA TYR A 200 8.65 -1.06 -4.34
C TYR A 200 10.14 -1.40 -4.45
N ASN A 201 10.48 -2.55 -5.05
CA ASN A 201 11.85 -2.96 -5.36
C ASN A 201 12.01 -3.31 -6.84
N LYS A 202 13.11 -2.85 -7.47
CA LYS A 202 13.40 -3.09 -8.91
C LYS A 202 13.64 -4.55 -9.26
N VAL A 203 14.15 -5.27 -8.28
CA VAL A 203 14.65 -6.64 -8.38
C VAL A 203 14.19 -7.39 -7.13
N PRO A 204 14.18 -8.73 -7.17
CA PRO A 204 14.08 -9.53 -5.96
C PRO A 204 15.10 -9.10 -4.90
N ILE A 205 14.69 -9.12 -3.63
CA ILE A 205 15.57 -8.79 -2.50
C ILE A 205 15.65 -9.95 -1.53
N THR A 206 16.78 -10.11 -0.85
CA THR A 206 16.94 -11.19 0.12
C THR A 206 16.06 -10.91 1.35
N TYR A 207 15.43 -11.94 1.93
CA TYR A 207 14.53 -11.77 3.07
C TYR A 207 15.22 -11.15 4.30
N THR A 208 16.53 -11.29 4.43
CA THR A 208 17.36 -10.64 5.47
C THR A 208 17.42 -9.12 5.29
N ASP A 209 17.49 -8.62 4.06
CA ASP A 209 17.36 -7.19 3.76
C ASP A 209 15.95 -6.69 4.07
N ALA A 210 14.92 -7.50 3.79
CA ALA A 210 13.55 -7.17 4.17
C ALA A 210 13.35 -7.10 5.69
N ILE A 211 13.98 -7.99 6.47
CA ILE A 211 14.01 -7.91 7.94
C ILE A 211 14.66 -6.58 8.37
N LEU A 212 15.86 -6.27 7.84
CA LEU A 212 16.58 -5.04 8.22
C LEU A 212 15.81 -3.78 7.87
N ARG A 213 15.14 -3.76 6.71
CA ARG A 213 14.28 -2.65 6.31
C ARG A 213 13.09 -2.53 7.26
N LEU A 214 12.42 -3.63 7.61
CA LEU A 214 11.26 -3.60 8.51
C LEU A 214 11.66 -3.14 9.93
N GLU A 215 12.77 -3.64 10.47
CA GLU A 215 13.32 -3.18 11.76
C GLU A 215 13.58 -1.67 11.74
N GLY A 216 14.24 -1.16 10.69
CA GLY A 216 14.49 0.26 10.50
C GLY A 216 13.20 1.07 10.38
N TYR A 217 12.25 0.59 9.57
CA TYR A 217 10.95 1.21 9.33
C TYR A 217 10.15 1.38 10.62
N LEU A 218 10.01 0.31 11.41
CA LEU A 218 9.33 0.35 12.69
C LEU A 218 10.05 1.25 13.70
N GLN A 219 11.38 1.19 13.77
CA GLN A 219 12.17 2.07 14.63
C GLN A 219 11.98 3.55 14.29
N PHE A 220 11.95 3.88 13.00
CA PHE A 220 11.81 5.25 12.53
C PHE A 220 10.42 5.81 12.85
N HIS A 221 9.35 5.05 12.58
CA HIS A 221 7.98 5.53 12.74
C HIS A 221 7.40 5.40 14.14
N LEU A 222 7.79 4.36 14.89
CA LEU A 222 7.25 4.10 16.22
C LEU A 222 8.21 4.55 17.34
N GLY A 223 9.43 4.97 16.99
CA GLY A 223 10.46 5.35 17.97
C GLY A 223 10.95 4.18 18.84
N LEU A 224 10.58 2.95 18.51
CA LEU A 224 10.84 1.76 19.30
C LEU A 224 11.63 0.71 18.51
N LYS A 225 12.68 0.18 19.12
CA LYS A 225 13.42 -0.95 18.56
C LYS A 225 12.63 -2.23 18.79
N ILE A 226 11.89 -2.65 17.78
CA ILE A 226 11.10 -3.87 17.84
C ILE A 226 11.88 -5.00 17.16
N GLU A 227 12.07 -6.11 17.87
CA GLU A 227 12.70 -7.29 17.31
C GLU A 227 11.77 -7.92 16.26
N VAL A 228 12.32 -8.20 15.07
CA VAL A 228 11.62 -8.95 14.02
C VAL A 228 12.03 -10.42 14.11
N VAL A 229 11.05 -11.29 14.35
CA VAL A 229 11.22 -12.74 14.38
C VAL A 229 10.75 -13.32 13.04
N TYR A 230 11.67 -13.92 12.28
CA TYR A 230 11.37 -14.44 10.95
C TYR A 230 10.68 -15.82 11.03
N VAL A 231 9.59 -16.01 10.30
CA VAL A 231 8.76 -17.22 10.36
C VAL A 231 8.74 -17.91 9.00
N PHE A 232 9.07 -19.20 9.00
CA PHE A 232 9.05 -20.04 7.79
C PHE A 232 8.72 -21.49 8.12
N GLY A 233 8.26 -22.25 7.12
CA GLY A 233 7.97 -23.67 7.25
C GLY A 233 9.23 -24.55 7.18
N SER A 234 9.16 -25.77 7.68
CA SER A 234 10.26 -26.75 7.65
C SER A 234 10.68 -27.17 6.24
N ASP A 235 9.89 -26.90 5.21
CA ASP A 235 10.31 -26.97 3.81
C ASP A 235 11.53 -26.08 3.52
N ASN A 236 11.68 -24.97 4.26
CA ASN A 236 12.83 -24.08 4.23
C ASN A 236 13.65 -24.12 5.54
N ALA A 237 13.69 -25.26 6.26
CA ALA A 237 14.40 -25.38 7.55
C ALA A 237 15.83 -24.81 7.52
N VAL A 238 16.52 -24.93 6.38
CA VAL A 238 17.88 -24.45 6.14
C VAL A 238 18.05 -22.93 6.29
N PHE A 239 16.96 -22.15 6.19
CA PHE A 239 16.98 -20.71 6.48
C PHE A 239 17.37 -20.41 7.93
N SER A 240 17.22 -21.37 8.85
CA SER A 240 17.68 -21.26 10.24
C SER A 240 19.18 -20.92 10.33
N ARG A 241 19.98 -21.31 9.34
CA ARG A 241 21.42 -20.99 9.29
C ARG A 241 21.71 -19.49 9.29
N ALA A 242 20.82 -18.65 8.77
CA ALA A 242 20.97 -17.20 8.79
C ALA A 242 20.89 -16.58 10.20
N PHE A 243 20.36 -17.32 11.17
CA PHE A 243 20.04 -16.81 12.51
C PHE A 243 20.98 -17.32 13.61
N ILE A 244 22.15 -17.86 13.26
CA ILE A 244 23.09 -18.45 14.23
C ILE A 244 23.60 -17.44 15.26
N ASP A 245 23.81 -16.18 14.84
CA ASP A 245 24.40 -15.13 15.69
C ASP A 245 23.64 -13.79 15.61
N LYS A 246 22.59 -13.70 14.78
CA LYS A 246 21.82 -12.47 14.58
C LYS A 246 20.34 -12.74 14.35
N GLY A 247 19.51 -11.92 14.99
CA GLY A 247 18.04 -11.95 14.90
C GLY A 247 17.45 -13.24 15.46
N SER A 248 16.16 -13.45 15.26
CA SER A 248 15.47 -14.65 15.74
C SER A 248 14.61 -15.23 14.63
N CYS A 249 14.35 -16.53 14.71
CA CYS A 249 13.43 -17.18 13.80
C CYS A 249 12.61 -18.30 14.44
N VAL A 250 11.48 -18.58 13.80
CA VAL A 250 10.65 -19.75 14.08
C VAL A 250 10.51 -20.57 12.81
N CYS A 251 11.02 -21.80 12.86
CA CYS A 251 10.79 -22.81 11.84
C CYS A 251 9.61 -23.70 12.25
N VAL A 252 8.50 -23.58 11.54
CA VAL A 252 7.25 -24.30 11.81
C VAL A 252 7.25 -25.65 11.11
N LYS A 253 7.03 -26.71 11.89
CA LYS A 253 6.99 -28.10 11.43
C LYS A 253 5.81 -28.34 10.50
N ARG A 254 6.11 -28.77 9.28
CA ARG A 254 5.16 -29.22 8.25
C ARG A 254 5.30 -30.71 8.01
N GLU A 255 4.18 -31.35 7.74
CA GLU A 255 4.14 -32.76 7.34
C GLU A 255 4.96 -33.01 6.07
N GLY A 256 5.76 -34.09 6.08
CA GLY A 256 6.63 -34.50 4.98
C GLY A 256 8.02 -33.86 5.00
N TYR A 257 8.33 -33.02 5.99
CA TYR A 257 9.61 -32.33 6.14
C TYR A 257 10.26 -32.56 7.50
N GLU A 258 9.85 -33.58 8.24
CA GLU A 258 10.33 -33.90 9.58
C GLU A 258 11.82 -34.22 9.62
N SER A 259 12.29 -35.13 8.76
CA SER A 259 13.71 -35.50 8.70
C SER A 259 14.57 -34.26 8.44
N LYS A 260 14.17 -33.44 7.45
CA LYS A 260 14.89 -32.21 7.10
C LYS A 260 14.97 -31.23 8.27
N LEU A 261 13.88 -31.10 9.04
CA LEU A 261 13.85 -30.27 10.24
C LEU A 261 14.81 -30.78 11.30
N GLU A 262 14.77 -32.08 11.58
CA GLU A 262 15.62 -32.73 12.58
C GLU A 262 17.10 -32.65 12.21
N ASP A 263 17.44 -32.87 10.94
CA ASP A 263 18.81 -32.78 10.43
C ASP A 263 19.38 -31.37 10.65
N VAL A 264 18.62 -30.34 10.27
CA VAL A 264 19.02 -28.94 10.47
C VAL A 264 19.10 -28.58 11.95
N ALA A 265 18.15 -29.01 12.77
CA ALA A 265 18.13 -28.72 14.20
C ALA A 265 19.32 -29.33 14.97
N ARG A 266 19.90 -30.43 14.47
CA ARG A 266 21.09 -31.08 15.04
C ARG A 266 22.41 -30.47 14.58
N GLU A 267 22.41 -29.57 13.59
CA GLU A 267 23.64 -28.91 13.14
C GLU A 267 24.29 -28.15 14.32
N VAL A 268 25.59 -28.37 14.56
CA VAL A 268 26.32 -27.79 15.70
C VAL A 268 26.16 -26.26 15.83
N PRO A 269 26.17 -25.48 14.73
CA PRO A 269 25.93 -24.03 14.82
C PRO A 269 24.49 -23.65 15.21
N ILE A 270 23.52 -24.53 15.01
CA ILE A 270 22.07 -24.31 15.21
C ILE A 270 21.57 -24.86 16.55
N ALA A 271 22.15 -25.94 17.06
CA ALA A 271 21.69 -26.56 18.30
C ALA A 271 21.97 -25.71 19.56
N LYS A 272 22.87 -24.72 19.45
CA LYS A 272 23.28 -23.85 20.57
C LYS A 272 22.43 -22.58 20.73
N PRO A 273 22.09 -21.82 19.67
CA PRO A 273 21.41 -20.54 19.82
C PRO A 273 19.94 -20.70 20.26
N LYS A 274 19.51 -19.95 21.28
CA LYS A 274 18.13 -20.00 21.84
C LYS A 274 17.12 -19.16 21.05
N ASN A 275 17.59 -18.36 20.10
CA ASN A 275 16.83 -17.50 19.20
C ASN A 275 16.32 -18.22 17.94
N ILE A 276 16.73 -19.47 17.73
CA ILE A 276 16.23 -20.35 16.67
C ILE A 276 15.23 -21.32 17.31
N ILE A 277 13.97 -21.22 16.91
CA ILE A 277 12.87 -21.98 17.52
C ILE A 277 12.32 -22.97 16.49
N PHE A 278 12.31 -24.25 16.85
CA PHE A 278 11.66 -25.30 16.07
C PHE A 278 10.37 -25.71 16.77
N THR A 279 9.24 -25.62 16.08
CA THR A 279 7.95 -25.98 16.68
C THR A 279 7.84 -27.50 16.83
N SER A 280 7.36 -28.00 17.98
CA SER A 280 7.19 -29.44 18.22
C SER A 280 5.92 -30.04 17.60
N GLN A 281 4.89 -29.22 17.34
CA GLN A 281 3.60 -29.66 16.78
C GLN A 281 3.45 -29.21 15.33
N SER A 282 2.95 -30.10 14.47
CA SER A 282 2.34 -29.68 13.21
C SER A 282 0.83 -29.53 13.43
N ARG A 283 0.32 -28.30 13.38
CA ARG A 283 -1.13 -28.06 13.27
C ARG A 283 -1.51 -27.47 11.91
N THR A 284 -0.55 -27.29 11.03
CA THR A 284 -0.83 -26.87 9.65
C THR A 284 -1.54 -28.03 8.98
N LYS A 285 -2.79 -27.84 8.53
CA LYS A 285 -3.51 -28.94 7.86
C LYS A 285 -2.66 -29.49 6.70
N PRO A 286 -2.53 -30.83 6.56
CA PRO A 286 -1.81 -31.42 5.46
C PRO A 286 -2.55 -31.14 4.15
N SER A 287 -1.85 -31.10 3.02
CA SER A 287 -2.39 -31.10 1.66
C SER A 287 -2.93 -29.78 1.05
N ILE A 288 -2.61 -28.60 1.61
CA ILE A 288 -2.85 -27.34 0.89
C ILE A 288 -1.52 -26.64 0.63
N SER A 289 -0.95 -26.88 -0.54
CA SER A 289 0.12 -26.06 -1.12
C SER A 289 -0.45 -25.10 -2.16
N SER A 290 0.22 -23.95 -2.35
CA SER A 290 -0.10 -23.05 -3.46
C SER A 290 -0.05 -23.76 -4.82
N SER A 291 0.87 -24.70 -5.01
CA SER A 291 0.99 -25.49 -6.24
C SER A 291 -0.22 -26.38 -6.50
N GLU A 292 -0.78 -27.03 -5.48
CA GLU A 292 -2.01 -27.82 -5.61
C GLU A 292 -3.23 -26.94 -5.86
N LEU A 293 -3.30 -25.76 -5.22
CA LEU A 293 -4.37 -24.79 -5.47
C LEU A 293 -4.35 -24.28 -6.91
N ARG A 294 -3.17 -23.98 -7.47
CA ARG A 294 -3.04 -23.59 -8.89
C ARG A 294 -3.58 -24.68 -9.82
N LYS A 295 -3.33 -25.97 -9.53
CA LYS A 295 -3.88 -27.08 -10.34
C LYS A 295 -5.41 -27.19 -10.27
N LYS A 296 -6.03 -26.73 -9.17
CA LYS A 296 -7.48 -26.87 -8.91
C LYS A 296 -8.29 -25.63 -9.29
N ILE A 297 -7.67 -24.45 -9.41
CA ILE A 297 -8.36 -23.18 -9.55
C ILE A 297 -8.10 -22.56 -10.92
N SER A 298 -9.17 -22.30 -11.67
CA SER A 298 -9.14 -21.31 -12.76
C SER A 298 -9.35 -19.91 -12.17
N PHE A 299 -8.26 -19.18 -11.93
CA PHE A 299 -8.32 -17.82 -11.37
C PHE A 299 -9.04 -16.82 -12.26
N GLN A 300 -9.19 -17.12 -13.57
CA GLN A 300 -10.02 -16.34 -14.49
C GLN A 300 -11.47 -16.23 -14.02
N ASN A 301 -11.97 -17.15 -13.19
CA ASN A 301 -13.34 -17.11 -12.69
C ASN A 301 -13.56 -16.18 -11.49
N PHE A 302 -12.52 -15.77 -10.74
CA PHE A 302 -12.69 -14.85 -9.59
C PHE A 302 -13.00 -13.40 -10.01
N TYR A 303 -12.67 -13.04 -11.24
CA TYR A 303 -12.89 -11.70 -11.81
C TYR A 303 -13.90 -11.71 -12.98
N LYS A 304 -14.53 -12.85 -13.27
CA LYS A 304 -15.63 -12.91 -14.24
C LYS A 304 -16.85 -12.23 -13.65
N SER A 305 -17.03 -10.98 -14.03
CA SER A 305 -18.29 -10.29 -13.83
C SER A 305 -19.32 -10.81 -14.82
N ASP A 306 -20.57 -10.92 -14.39
CA ASP A 306 -21.72 -11.15 -15.29
C ASP A 306 -21.69 -10.10 -16.42
N ASP A 307 -21.50 -10.56 -17.66
CA ASP A 307 -21.30 -9.74 -18.87
C ASP A 307 -22.65 -9.34 -19.52
N SER A 308 -23.78 -9.74 -18.93
CA SER A 308 -25.12 -9.56 -19.52
C SER A 308 -25.73 -8.15 -19.34
N LEU A 309 -25.16 -7.30 -18.48
CA LEU A 309 -25.69 -5.96 -18.18
C LEU A 309 -24.64 -4.87 -18.43
N LYS A 310 -25.05 -3.79 -19.11
CA LYS A 310 -24.25 -2.57 -19.26
C LYS A 310 -24.04 -1.92 -17.90
N LYS A 311 -22.80 -1.82 -17.45
CA LYS A 311 -22.45 -1.25 -16.15
C LYS A 311 -22.00 0.20 -16.27
N ILE A 312 -22.16 0.96 -15.21
CA ILE A 312 -21.80 2.38 -15.11
C ILE A 312 -20.68 2.52 -14.08
N TYR A 313 -19.66 3.29 -14.43
CA TYR A 313 -18.69 3.82 -13.47
C TYR A 313 -18.86 5.34 -13.43
N ALA A 314 -19.24 5.91 -12.28
CA ALA A 314 -19.55 7.33 -12.18
C ALA A 314 -18.36 8.13 -11.62
N VAL A 315 -18.08 9.27 -12.26
CA VAL A 315 -17.14 10.28 -11.78
C VAL A 315 -17.93 11.51 -11.37
N ARG A 316 -17.93 11.83 -10.08
CA ARG A 316 -18.53 13.06 -9.57
C ARG A 316 -17.58 14.23 -9.85
N ASN A 317 -18.00 15.17 -10.70
CA ASN A 317 -17.20 16.32 -11.08
C ASN A 317 -17.33 17.46 -10.07
N ASP A 318 -16.76 17.26 -8.88
CA ASP A 318 -16.71 18.22 -7.78
C ASP A 318 -15.37 18.98 -7.68
N GLY A 319 -14.45 18.75 -8.63
CA GLY A 319 -13.11 19.32 -8.59
C GLY A 319 -13.06 20.84 -8.53
N LEU A 320 -13.99 21.58 -9.16
CA LEU A 320 -13.98 23.05 -9.08
C LEU A 320 -14.31 23.54 -7.67
N TRP A 321 -15.24 22.88 -6.97
CA TRP A 321 -15.52 23.13 -5.55
C TRP A 321 -14.27 22.89 -4.70
N ALA A 322 -13.49 21.85 -5.02
CA ALA A 322 -12.29 21.52 -4.28
C ALA A 322 -11.10 22.48 -4.53
N LEU A 323 -11.13 23.21 -5.64
CA LEU A 323 -10.05 24.07 -6.12
C LEU A 323 -10.22 25.55 -5.76
N GLU A 324 -11.19 25.91 -4.93
CA GLU A 324 -11.52 27.29 -4.55
C GLU A 324 -10.30 28.16 -4.20
N LYS A 325 -9.38 27.65 -3.37
CA LYS A 325 -8.15 28.37 -2.97
C LYS A 325 -7.18 28.60 -4.13
N LEU A 326 -7.11 27.66 -5.07
CA LEU A 326 -6.29 27.79 -6.27
C LEU A 326 -6.94 28.76 -7.27
N SER A 327 -8.26 28.71 -7.45
CA SER A 327 -9.00 29.68 -8.28
C SER A 327 -8.76 31.12 -7.83
N LYS A 328 -8.77 31.37 -6.51
CA LYS A 328 -8.47 32.70 -5.94
C LYS A 328 -7.04 33.19 -6.21
N SER A 329 -6.07 32.28 -6.31
CA SER A 329 -4.64 32.62 -6.42
C SER A 329 -4.07 32.56 -7.83
N HIS A 330 -4.67 31.78 -8.74
CA HIS A 330 -4.19 31.53 -10.09
C HIS A 330 -5.20 31.92 -11.18
N GLY A 331 -6.37 32.45 -10.79
CA GLY A 331 -7.45 32.82 -11.69
C GLY A 331 -8.39 31.65 -11.98
N GLU A 332 -9.70 31.89 -11.83
CA GLU A 332 -10.73 30.85 -11.96
C GLU A 332 -10.74 30.20 -13.35
N GLN A 333 -10.62 30.99 -14.41
CA GLN A 333 -10.62 30.48 -15.79
C GLN A 333 -9.46 29.52 -16.04
N LYS A 334 -8.25 29.86 -15.57
CA LYS A 334 -7.06 29.02 -15.74
C LYS A 334 -7.19 27.70 -14.99
N VAL A 335 -7.67 27.76 -13.75
CA VAL A 335 -7.90 26.57 -12.92
C VAL A 335 -9.01 25.70 -13.52
N LEU A 336 -10.04 26.30 -14.10
CA LEU A 336 -11.11 25.59 -14.80
C LEU A 336 -10.58 24.84 -16.03
N GLU A 337 -9.71 25.47 -16.83
CA GLU A 337 -9.04 24.85 -17.99
C GLU A 337 -8.15 23.68 -17.55
N ALA A 338 -7.30 23.89 -16.54
CA ALA A 338 -6.44 22.85 -15.96
C ALA A 338 -7.27 21.65 -15.45
N LYS A 339 -8.36 21.92 -14.72
CA LYS A 339 -9.29 20.90 -14.21
C LYS A 339 -10.03 20.17 -15.33
N ARG A 340 -10.32 20.84 -16.46
CA ARG A 340 -10.93 20.22 -17.63
C ARG A 340 -9.96 19.24 -18.30
N GLY A 341 -8.70 19.65 -18.49
CA GLY A 341 -7.64 18.77 -18.99
C GLY A 341 -7.47 17.54 -18.10
N PHE A 342 -7.32 17.75 -16.79
CA PHE A 342 -7.21 16.66 -15.81
C PHE A 342 -8.38 15.68 -15.88
N LEU A 343 -9.63 16.18 -15.89
CA LEU A 343 -10.82 15.33 -15.97
C LEU A 343 -10.87 14.51 -17.27
N ASN A 344 -10.52 15.12 -18.40
CA ASN A 344 -10.53 14.43 -19.69
C ASN A 344 -9.55 13.25 -19.69
N ASP A 345 -8.33 13.48 -19.22
CA ASP A 345 -7.32 12.42 -19.16
C ASP A 345 -7.66 11.36 -18.10
N PHE A 346 -8.23 11.77 -16.96
CA PHE A 346 -8.72 10.87 -15.93
C PHE A 346 -9.80 9.93 -16.46
N VAL A 347 -10.81 10.47 -17.15
CA VAL A 347 -11.88 9.68 -17.78
C VAL A 347 -11.31 8.78 -18.88
N TYR A 348 -10.36 9.26 -19.69
CA TYR A 348 -9.71 8.45 -20.71
C TYR A 348 -8.99 7.24 -20.10
N TYR A 349 -8.27 7.41 -18.99
CA TYR A 349 -7.62 6.29 -18.31
C TYR A 349 -8.62 5.31 -17.68
N LEU A 350 -9.73 5.81 -17.10
CA LEU A 350 -10.81 4.94 -16.61
C LEU A 350 -11.47 4.14 -17.75
N GLN A 351 -11.70 4.76 -18.91
CA GLN A 351 -12.25 4.07 -20.09
C GLN A 351 -11.32 2.96 -20.59
N ALA A 352 -10.00 3.13 -20.49
CA ALA A 352 -9.05 2.09 -20.86
C ALA A 352 -9.14 0.87 -19.93
N ILE A 353 -9.35 1.09 -18.62
CA ILE A 353 -9.48 0.03 -17.62
C ILE A 353 -10.85 -0.65 -17.72
N PHE A 354 -11.92 0.13 -17.79
CA PHE A 354 -13.31 -0.31 -17.79
C PHE A 354 -13.90 -0.25 -19.21
N SER A 355 -13.19 -0.79 -20.20
CA SER A 355 -13.53 -0.67 -21.63
C SER A 355 -14.91 -1.20 -22.03
N LYS A 356 -15.48 -2.12 -21.24
CA LYS A 356 -16.84 -2.66 -21.45
C LYS A 356 -17.94 -1.82 -20.76
N ASP A 357 -17.55 -0.92 -19.86
CA ASP A 357 -18.47 -0.18 -19.00
C ASP A 357 -18.59 1.27 -19.47
N SER A 358 -19.67 1.94 -19.08
CA SER A 358 -19.89 3.35 -19.40
C SER A 358 -19.35 4.24 -18.29
N ILE A 359 -18.34 5.06 -18.62
CA ILE A 359 -17.89 6.12 -17.72
C ILE A 359 -18.83 7.32 -17.84
N VAL A 360 -19.44 7.71 -16.73
CA VAL A 360 -20.40 8.83 -16.68
C VAL A 360 -19.85 9.93 -15.78
N VAL A 361 -19.82 11.16 -16.27
CA VAL A 361 -19.44 12.33 -15.46
C VAL A 361 -20.68 13.03 -14.95
N VAL A 362 -20.89 13.01 -13.64
CA VAL A 362 -22.04 13.65 -12.98
C VAL A 362 -21.65 15.04 -12.49
N ASN A 363 -22.49 16.04 -12.76
CA ASN A 363 -22.22 17.42 -12.39
C ASN A 363 -22.72 17.70 -10.97
N LEU A 364 -21.90 18.33 -10.13
CA LEU A 364 -22.31 18.69 -8.77
C LEU A 364 -23.55 19.61 -8.72
N LYS A 365 -23.77 20.44 -9.75
CA LYS A 365 -24.90 21.39 -9.82
C LYS A 365 -26.27 20.71 -9.80
N SER A 366 -26.43 19.54 -10.44
CA SER A 366 -27.72 18.82 -10.42
C SER A 366 -28.05 18.33 -9.01
N GLN A 367 -27.06 17.82 -8.29
CA GLN A 367 -27.20 17.37 -6.90
C GLN A 367 -27.58 18.53 -5.96
N GLN A 368 -26.95 19.70 -6.13
CA GLN A 368 -27.33 20.90 -5.38
C GLN A 368 -28.78 21.31 -5.66
N ASN A 369 -29.22 21.27 -6.91
CA ASN A 369 -30.60 21.58 -7.27
C ASN A 369 -31.59 20.59 -6.64
N PHE A 370 -31.25 19.30 -6.60
CA PHE A 370 -32.05 18.28 -5.94
C PHE A 370 -32.27 18.60 -4.46
N ILE A 371 -31.20 18.95 -3.74
CA ILE A 371 -31.29 19.34 -2.32
C ILE A 371 -32.11 20.62 -2.14
N ASN A 372 -31.96 21.61 -3.03
CA ASN A 372 -32.74 22.84 -2.97
C ASN A 372 -34.25 22.56 -3.11
N VAL A 373 -34.64 21.59 -3.95
CA VAL A 373 -36.04 21.16 -4.09
C VAL A 373 -36.49 20.38 -2.86
N LEU A 374 -35.69 19.43 -2.39
CA LEU A 374 -36.03 18.58 -1.23
C LEU A 374 -36.24 19.41 0.04
N ASN A 375 -35.40 20.41 0.29
CA ASN A 375 -35.51 21.30 1.46
C ASN A 375 -36.78 22.15 1.49
N LYS A 376 -37.51 22.29 0.37
CA LYS A 376 -38.78 23.04 0.34
C LYS A 376 -39.92 22.27 1.01
N SER A 377 -39.85 20.94 1.02
CA SER A 377 -40.95 20.08 1.48
C SER A 377 -40.56 19.16 2.65
N LYS A 378 -39.26 18.95 2.88
CA LYS A 378 -38.74 18.02 3.88
C LYS A 378 -37.66 18.68 4.74
N LYS A 379 -37.60 18.26 6.01
CA LYS A 379 -36.43 18.54 6.86
C LYS A 379 -35.32 17.57 6.47
N VAL A 380 -34.13 18.10 6.17
CA VAL A 380 -33.01 17.29 5.67
C VAL A 380 -31.86 17.31 6.67
N ILE A 381 -31.26 16.15 6.90
CA ILE A 381 -29.90 16.03 7.46
C ILE A 381 -28.99 15.69 6.29
N ASN A 382 -28.04 16.58 5.97
CA ASN A 382 -27.20 16.46 4.79
C ASN A 382 -25.74 16.17 5.19
N MET A 383 -25.25 15.00 4.81
CA MET A 383 -23.88 14.54 5.09
C MET A 383 -22.88 14.89 3.97
N ASP A 384 -23.37 15.18 2.76
CA ASP A 384 -22.50 15.47 1.63
C ASP A 384 -21.84 16.85 1.80
N VAL A 385 -20.50 16.88 1.83
CA VAL A 385 -19.75 18.13 2.02
C VAL A 385 -19.93 19.14 0.88
N CYS A 386 -20.14 18.67 -0.34
CA CYS A 386 -20.08 19.50 -1.54
C CYS A 386 -21.34 20.33 -1.74
N THR A 387 -22.48 19.84 -1.25
CA THR A 387 -23.76 20.52 -1.38
C THR A 387 -24.14 21.26 -0.10
N ASN A 388 -24.97 22.29 -0.25
CA ASN A 388 -25.47 23.13 0.83
C ASN A 388 -26.96 22.85 1.09
N GLY A 389 -27.41 23.16 2.31
CA GLY A 389 -28.81 23.04 2.73
C GLY A 389 -29.05 21.91 3.72
N GLY A 390 -30.20 21.98 4.39
CA GLY A 390 -30.54 21.11 5.52
C GLY A 390 -29.66 21.37 6.75
N TYR A 391 -29.82 20.53 7.77
CA TYR A 391 -28.89 20.44 8.90
C TYR A 391 -27.66 19.66 8.48
N ARG A 392 -26.50 20.29 8.58
CA ARG A 392 -25.24 19.74 8.06
C ARG A 392 -24.62 18.78 9.07
N LEU A 393 -24.24 17.59 8.61
CA LEU A 393 -23.56 16.59 9.42
C LEU A 393 -22.24 16.19 8.75
N TYR A 394 -21.17 16.90 9.09
CA TYR A 394 -19.84 16.73 8.53
C TYR A 394 -19.12 15.55 9.19
N VAL A 395 -19.18 14.40 8.55
CA VAL A 395 -18.51 13.17 9.00
C VAL A 395 -17.42 12.73 8.05
N SER A 396 -16.52 11.87 8.53
CA SER A 396 -15.51 11.20 7.74
C SER A 396 -15.27 9.79 8.26
N ARG A 397 -14.99 8.86 7.35
CA ARG A 397 -14.51 7.52 7.70
C ARG A 397 -13.01 7.59 7.97
N LEU A 398 -12.58 7.12 9.14
CA LEU A 398 -11.17 7.00 9.52
C LEU A 398 -10.66 5.61 9.12
N PHE A 399 -9.56 5.56 8.38
CA PHE A 399 -8.90 4.32 7.96
C PHE A 399 -7.46 4.22 8.50
N ASP A 400 -6.91 3.01 8.41
CA ASP A 400 -5.47 2.81 8.53
C ASP A 400 -4.77 3.20 7.21
N ILE A 401 -3.59 3.80 7.32
CA ILE A 401 -2.76 4.12 6.15
C ILE A 401 -1.94 2.89 5.74
N CYS A 402 -1.75 2.69 4.43
CA CYS A 402 -0.90 1.64 3.85
C CYS A 402 -1.40 0.19 3.99
N ASP A 403 -2.61 -0.05 4.49
CA ASP A 403 -3.27 -1.37 4.47
C ASP A 403 -4.15 -1.54 3.21
N GLY A 404 -5.05 -2.54 3.18
CA GLY A 404 -6.01 -2.71 2.09
C GLY A 404 -7.22 -1.74 2.13
N GLN A 405 -7.39 -0.94 3.19
CA GLN A 405 -8.54 -0.06 3.46
C GLN A 405 -9.92 -0.72 3.27
N LEU A 406 -10.03 -2.03 3.53
CA LEU A 406 -11.27 -2.77 3.32
C LEU A 406 -12.41 -2.26 4.20
N GLU A 407 -12.10 -1.95 5.46
CA GLU A 407 -13.05 -1.46 6.45
C GLU A 407 -12.51 -0.23 7.20
N PRO A 408 -13.37 0.75 7.51
CA PRO A 408 -12.99 1.89 8.34
C PRO A 408 -12.93 1.51 9.83
N ARG A 409 -12.03 2.16 10.56
CA ARG A 409 -11.91 2.03 12.03
C ARG A 409 -13.02 2.73 12.78
N ALA A 410 -13.44 3.89 12.27
CA ALA A 410 -14.46 4.71 12.92
C ALA A 410 -15.12 5.68 11.93
N VAL A 411 -16.26 6.21 12.35
CA VAL A 411 -16.81 7.46 11.81
C VAL A 411 -16.48 8.56 12.80
N ILE A 412 -15.77 9.59 12.33
CA ILE A 412 -15.37 10.75 13.12
C ILE A 412 -15.97 12.03 12.55
N GLY A 413 -15.89 13.12 13.31
CA GLY A 413 -16.18 14.46 12.77
C GLY A 413 -15.20 14.75 11.65
N ARG A 414 -15.68 15.30 10.53
CA ARG A 414 -14.82 15.69 9.42
C ARG A 414 -13.75 16.66 9.93
N LEU A 415 -12.53 16.49 9.45
CA LEU A 415 -11.40 17.31 9.87
C LEU A 415 -11.70 18.80 9.63
N GLY A 416 -11.62 19.60 10.71
CA GLY A 416 -11.95 21.04 10.71
C GLY A 416 -13.36 21.35 11.21
N TYR A 417 -14.15 20.33 11.53
CA TYR A 417 -15.52 20.47 12.05
C TYR A 417 -15.63 19.90 13.48
N PRO A 418 -16.70 20.25 14.23
CA PRO A 418 -16.94 19.72 15.58
C PRO A 418 -17.07 18.18 15.61
N LEU A 419 -16.96 17.61 16.81
CA LEU A 419 -17.26 16.18 17.03
C LEU A 419 -18.69 15.83 16.59
N VAL A 420 -18.89 14.59 16.14
CA VAL A 420 -20.19 14.12 15.60
C VAL A 420 -21.33 14.36 16.59
N ASP A 421 -21.13 14.04 17.87
CA ASP A 421 -22.16 14.22 18.91
C ASP A 421 -22.56 15.69 19.10
N LYS A 422 -21.60 16.61 18.98
CA LYS A 422 -21.85 18.05 19.03
C LYS A 422 -22.60 18.55 17.79
N GLN A 423 -22.29 18.03 16.62
CA GLN A 423 -23.06 18.34 15.42
C GLN A 423 -24.51 17.83 15.54
N ILE A 424 -24.70 16.63 16.10
CA ILE A 424 -26.02 16.03 16.33
C ILE A 424 -26.82 16.81 17.39
N SER A 425 -26.16 17.35 18.43
CA SER A 425 -26.85 18.14 19.46
C SER A 425 -27.54 19.38 18.88
N ASP A 426 -26.98 19.95 17.82
CA ASP A 426 -27.48 21.17 17.18
C ASP A 426 -28.68 20.90 16.25
N ILE A 427 -28.95 19.64 15.91
CA ILE A 427 -30.11 19.25 15.10
C ILE A 427 -31.33 19.18 16.01
N PRO A 428 -32.44 19.90 15.76
CA PRO A 428 -33.65 19.85 16.59
C PRO A 428 -34.36 18.49 16.57
N SER A 429 -35.33 18.32 17.47
CA SER A 429 -36.20 17.14 17.43
C SER A 429 -37.11 17.15 16.20
N GLY A 430 -37.32 16.00 15.58
CA GLY A 430 -38.19 15.89 14.41
C GLY A 430 -37.94 14.66 13.55
N THR A 431 -38.63 14.62 12.41
CA THR A 431 -38.47 13.62 11.38
C THR A 431 -37.72 14.22 10.19
N TYR A 432 -36.71 13.51 9.70
CA TYR A 432 -35.76 13.99 8.71
C TYR A 432 -35.55 13.00 7.57
N VAL A 433 -35.23 13.52 6.40
CA VAL A 433 -34.61 12.76 5.31
C VAL A 433 -33.09 12.86 5.48
N LEU A 434 -32.40 11.71 5.52
CA LEU A 434 -30.94 11.68 5.52
C LEU A 434 -30.43 11.69 4.08
N VAL A 435 -29.49 12.58 3.77
CA VAL A 435 -28.88 12.68 2.44
C VAL A 435 -27.40 12.35 2.52
N ASP A 436 -26.94 11.50 1.60
CA ASP A 436 -25.55 11.10 1.39
C ASP A 436 -25.17 11.35 -0.09
N ASP A 437 -23.89 11.58 -0.38
CA ASP A 437 -23.42 11.80 -1.76
C ASP A 437 -23.45 10.52 -2.60
N ASP A 438 -22.92 9.44 -2.04
CA ASP A 438 -22.63 8.19 -2.77
C ASP A 438 -23.59 7.03 -2.47
N VAL A 439 -23.44 5.96 -3.26
CA VAL A 439 -24.11 4.68 -2.99
C VAL A 439 -23.48 4.04 -1.77
N ALA A 440 -24.04 4.35 -0.60
CA ALA A 440 -23.59 3.83 0.68
C ALA A 440 -23.17 2.35 0.61
N THR A 441 -21.87 2.10 0.75
CA THR A 441 -21.40 0.94 1.51
C THR A 441 -22.09 1.11 2.86
N GLY A 442 -23.07 0.28 3.23
CA GLY A 442 -24.03 0.55 4.32
C GLY A 442 -23.43 0.92 5.70
N TYR A 443 -22.11 0.81 5.86
CA TYR A 443 -21.34 1.19 7.03
C TYR A 443 -21.54 2.66 7.48
N THR A 444 -21.26 3.67 6.65
CA THR A 444 -21.28 5.08 7.12
C THR A 444 -22.68 5.48 7.55
N GLY A 445 -23.67 5.26 6.68
CA GLY A 445 -25.08 5.52 6.98
C GLY A 445 -25.54 4.75 8.21
N GLY A 446 -25.27 3.43 8.29
CA GLY A 446 -25.63 2.62 9.45
C GLY A 446 -25.00 3.10 10.76
N LYS A 447 -23.72 3.52 10.72
CA LYS A 447 -23.03 4.04 11.90
C LYS A 447 -23.58 5.40 12.31
N VAL A 448 -23.80 6.31 11.38
CA VAL A 448 -24.44 7.61 11.66
C VAL A 448 -25.84 7.41 12.25
N LEU A 449 -26.65 6.55 11.65
CA LEU A 449 -27.98 6.21 12.17
C LEU A 449 -27.92 5.68 13.61
N SER A 450 -26.90 4.87 13.95
CA SER A 450 -26.70 4.37 15.32
C SER A 450 -26.33 5.45 16.34
N LEU A 451 -25.83 6.62 15.90
CA LEU A 451 -25.47 7.74 16.75
C LEU A 451 -26.64 8.72 16.97
N LEU A 452 -27.70 8.64 16.16
CA LEU A 452 -28.82 9.56 16.25
C LEU A 452 -29.69 9.25 17.50
N PRO A 453 -29.98 10.25 18.35
CA PRO A 453 -30.86 10.07 19.50
C PRO A 453 -32.32 9.86 19.06
N ARG A 454 -33.13 9.22 19.91
CA ARG A 454 -34.58 8.94 19.65
C ARG A 454 -35.41 10.14 19.21
N ARG A 455 -34.99 11.35 19.58
CA ARG A 455 -35.64 12.62 19.23
C ARG A 455 -35.48 13.01 17.76
N ILE A 456 -34.51 12.42 17.05
CA ILE A 456 -34.27 12.58 15.61
C ILE A 456 -34.68 11.27 14.95
N LYS A 457 -35.74 11.30 14.15
CA LYS A 457 -36.23 10.14 13.38
C LYS A 457 -35.84 10.31 11.92
N ILE A 458 -35.32 9.25 11.30
CA ILE A 458 -35.04 9.24 9.86
C ILE A 458 -36.17 8.52 9.14
N GLU A 459 -36.90 9.22 8.27
CA GLU A 459 -37.98 8.62 7.47
C GLU A 459 -37.46 7.89 6.23
N SER A 460 -36.37 8.40 5.64
CA SER A 460 -35.75 7.83 4.45
C SER A 460 -34.30 8.29 4.32
N THR A 461 -33.50 7.52 3.58
CA THR A 461 -32.13 7.89 3.20
C THR A 461 -32.04 8.01 1.69
N LEU A 462 -31.61 9.15 1.19
CA LEU A 462 -31.45 9.46 -0.24
C LEU A 462 -29.95 9.58 -0.58
N LYS A 463 -29.60 9.11 -1.78
CA LYS A 463 -28.24 9.07 -2.31
C LYS A 463 -28.18 9.96 -3.52
N LEU A 464 -27.48 11.10 -3.45
CA LEU A 464 -27.56 12.16 -4.46
C LEU A 464 -27.18 11.67 -5.85
N LEU A 465 -26.07 10.92 -5.96
CA LEU A 465 -25.62 10.38 -7.24
C LEU A 465 -26.58 9.35 -7.82
N HIS A 466 -27.19 8.52 -6.98
CA HIS A 466 -28.17 7.55 -7.42
C HIS A 466 -29.44 8.22 -7.97
N GLU A 467 -29.91 9.28 -7.31
CA GLU A 467 -31.06 10.07 -7.76
C GLU A 467 -30.76 10.83 -9.06
N ASP A 468 -29.56 11.39 -9.21
CA ASP A 468 -29.13 12.03 -10.46
C ASP A 468 -29.05 11.04 -11.63
N LEU A 469 -28.53 9.83 -11.40
CA LEU A 469 -28.44 8.80 -12.44
C LEU A 469 -29.82 8.29 -12.90
N LYS A 470 -30.81 8.25 -12.00
CA LYS A 470 -32.21 7.86 -12.31
C LYS A 470 -32.95 8.84 -13.22
N THR A 471 -32.49 10.08 -13.34
CA THR A 471 -33.15 11.09 -14.19
C THR A 471 -33.17 10.70 -15.68
N GLY A 472 -32.41 9.68 -16.09
CA GLY A 472 -32.28 9.26 -17.49
C GLY A 472 -31.40 10.18 -18.32
N LYS A 473 -30.93 11.31 -17.75
CA LYS A 473 -30.05 12.28 -18.42
C LYS A 473 -28.71 11.66 -18.85
N TYR A 474 -28.20 10.73 -18.05
CA TYR A 474 -26.86 10.17 -18.22
C TYR A 474 -26.87 8.76 -18.81
N VAL A 475 -27.89 7.97 -18.49
CA VAL A 475 -28.07 6.62 -19.02
C VAL A 475 -29.53 6.46 -19.45
N PRO A 476 -29.79 6.27 -20.75
CA PRO A 476 -31.15 6.01 -21.25
C PRO A 476 -31.66 4.67 -20.72
N GLY A 477 -32.75 4.69 -19.95
CA GLY A 477 -33.39 3.50 -19.36
C GLY A 477 -33.42 3.51 -17.83
N LYS A 478 -34.45 2.88 -17.22
CA LYS A 478 -34.66 2.88 -15.76
C LYS A 478 -33.75 1.91 -14.98
N SER A 479 -33.09 0.97 -15.65
CA SER A 479 -32.24 -0.04 -15.01
C SER A 479 -30.78 0.16 -15.39
N PHE A 480 -29.92 0.41 -14.40
CA PHE A 480 -28.47 0.44 -14.55
C PHE A 480 -27.79 -0.36 -13.45
N ASN A 481 -26.61 -0.92 -13.75
CA ASN A 481 -25.75 -1.55 -12.76
C ASN A 481 -24.56 -0.62 -12.47
N LEU A 482 -24.50 -0.03 -11.28
CA LEU A 482 -23.42 0.87 -10.89
C LEU A 482 -22.26 0.06 -10.31
N ILE A 483 -21.09 0.17 -10.95
CA ILE A 483 -19.84 -0.44 -10.49
C ILE A 483 -19.36 0.31 -9.26
N ASP A 484 -19.03 1.57 -9.44
CA ASP A 484 -18.45 2.43 -8.41
C ASP A 484 -18.80 3.89 -8.68
N VAL A 485 -18.63 4.72 -7.65
CA VAL A 485 -18.64 6.17 -7.76
C VAL A 485 -17.39 6.73 -7.11
N VAL A 486 -16.72 7.62 -7.82
CA VAL A 486 -15.56 8.32 -7.29
C VAL A 486 -15.68 9.83 -7.43
N ASP A 487 -15.18 10.54 -6.43
CA ASP A 487 -15.07 11.99 -6.46
C ASP A 487 -13.81 12.43 -7.21
N LEU A 488 -13.94 13.33 -8.18
CA LEU A 488 -12.79 13.86 -8.92
C LEU A 488 -11.80 14.56 -7.99
N ARG A 489 -12.28 15.24 -6.94
CA ARG A 489 -11.41 15.93 -5.97
C ARG A 489 -10.37 15.01 -5.33
N ASP A 490 -10.69 13.73 -5.10
CA ASP A 490 -9.81 12.81 -4.38
C ASP A 490 -8.54 12.45 -5.17
N PHE A 491 -8.57 12.67 -6.48
CA PHE A 491 -7.44 12.45 -7.39
C PHE A 491 -6.66 13.73 -7.71
N ILE A 492 -7.21 14.91 -7.38
CA ILE A 492 -6.48 16.18 -7.49
C ILE A 492 -5.82 16.46 -6.15
N ILE A 493 -4.52 16.20 -6.09
CA ILE A 493 -3.73 16.19 -4.85
C ILE A 493 -3.75 17.58 -4.21
N GLY A 494 -3.69 17.64 -2.88
CA GLY A 494 -3.65 18.91 -2.14
C GLY A 494 -4.88 19.81 -2.28
N SER A 495 -5.96 19.36 -2.95
CA SER A 495 -7.22 20.09 -3.07
C SER A 495 -8.10 19.94 -1.80
N LYS A 496 -9.19 20.70 -1.72
CA LYS A 496 -10.06 20.76 -0.52
C LYS A 496 -10.69 19.41 -0.28
N ASP A 497 -10.58 18.93 0.96
CA ASP A 497 -11.24 17.69 1.39
C ASP A 497 -10.93 16.47 0.52
N SER A 498 -9.82 16.52 -0.22
CA SER A 498 -9.34 15.46 -1.09
C SER A 498 -8.65 14.37 -0.30
N GLY A 499 -8.92 13.13 -0.68
CA GLY A 499 -8.19 11.97 -0.21
C GLY A 499 -8.73 11.37 1.09
N LEU A 500 -8.11 10.27 1.52
CA LEU A 500 -8.60 9.43 2.59
C LEU A 500 -8.21 9.99 3.95
N VAL A 501 -9.13 9.96 4.90
CA VAL A 501 -8.84 10.32 6.29
C VAL A 501 -8.19 9.14 7.00
N VAL A 502 -6.96 9.33 7.48
CA VAL A 502 -6.13 8.27 8.09
C VAL A 502 -5.41 8.75 9.34
N THR A 503 -4.94 7.80 10.15
CA THR A 503 -4.03 8.07 11.28
C THR A 503 -2.59 7.83 10.87
N LEU A 504 -1.72 8.82 11.06
CA LEU A 504 -0.28 8.73 10.85
C LEU A 504 0.43 8.04 12.03
N PRO A 505 1.70 7.60 11.89
CA PRO A 505 2.42 6.94 12.98
C PRO A 505 2.58 7.75 14.25
N ASP A 506 2.65 9.07 14.15
CA ASP A 506 2.70 10.00 15.28
C ASP A 506 1.34 10.24 15.95
N GLY A 507 0.26 9.64 15.41
CA GLY A 507 -1.11 9.77 15.90
C GLY A 507 -1.88 10.95 15.31
N GLU A 508 -1.27 11.79 14.46
CA GLU A 508 -1.98 12.86 13.76
C GLU A 508 -3.01 12.27 12.78
N ILE A 509 -4.20 12.85 12.74
CA ILE A 509 -5.21 12.51 11.74
C ILE A 509 -5.08 13.47 10.55
N CYS A 510 -4.81 12.91 9.38
CA CYS A 510 -4.54 13.67 8.16
C CYS A 510 -5.37 13.18 6.97
N ARG A 511 -5.21 13.84 5.82
CA ARG A 511 -5.74 13.39 4.53
C ARG A 511 -4.61 12.97 3.61
N VAL A 512 -4.70 11.76 3.06
CA VAL A 512 -3.71 11.18 2.14
C VAL A 512 -4.30 11.00 0.74
N PRO A 513 -3.53 11.21 -0.35
CA PRO A 513 -4.03 11.05 -1.72
C PRO A 513 -4.64 9.67 -1.98
N TYR A 514 -5.69 9.59 -2.81
CA TYR A 514 -6.22 8.32 -3.35
C TYR A 514 -5.25 7.74 -4.39
N LEU A 515 -4.06 7.34 -3.96
CA LEU A 515 -3.00 6.81 -4.81
C LEU A 515 -2.11 5.89 -3.99
N LEU A 516 -1.50 4.89 -4.65
CA LEU A 516 -0.36 4.20 -4.05
C LEU A 516 0.77 5.21 -3.75
N PRO A 517 1.50 5.01 -2.64
CA PRO A 517 1.49 3.85 -1.74
C PRO A 517 0.50 3.96 -0.58
N TYR A 518 -0.25 5.06 -0.48
CA TYR A 518 -1.01 5.40 0.72
C TYR A 518 -2.41 4.79 0.76
N VAL A 519 -3.06 4.71 -0.41
CA VAL A 519 -4.44 4.26 -0.56
C VAL A 519 -4.52 3.24 -1.68
N SER A 520 -5.16 2.11 -1.40
CA SER A 520 -5.52 1.09 -2.37
C SER A 520 -6.69 1.56 -3.22
N LEU A 521 -6.43 1.78 -4.50
CA LEU A 521 -7.46 2.05 -5.50
C LEU A 521 -8.30 0.81 -5.81
N ARG A 522 -7.80 -0.38 -5.48
CA ARG A 522 -8.60 -1.60 -5.54
C ARG A 522 -9.84 -1.53 -4.64
N SER A 523 -9.68 -1.03 -3.41
CA SER A 523 -10.80 -0.93 -2.45
C SER A 523 -11.54 0.40 -2.49
N ARG A 524 -10.92 1.48 -2.99
CA ARG A 524 -11.50 2.84 -3.02
C ARG A 524 -12.00 3.34 -4.38
N ALA A 525 -11.62 2.67 -5.47
CA ALA A 525 -12.03 3.04 -6.83
C ALA A 525 -12.27 1.81 -7.72
N MET A 526 -12.43 0.63 -7.11
CA MET A 526 -12.62 -0.67 -7.77
C MET A 526 -11.63 -1.00 -8.91
N ILE A 527 -10.46 -0.35 -8.93
CA ILE A 527 -9.44 -0.58 -9.97
C ILE A 527 -8.99 -2.04 -9.88
N PRO A 528 -8.92 -2.79 -11.00
CA PRO A 528 -8.40 -4.16 -10.98
C PRO A 528 -7.00 -4.20 -10.35
N PRO A 529 -6.68 -5.23 -9.52
CA PRO A 529 -5.38 -5.27 -8.83
C PRO A 529 -4.20 -5.12 -9.81
N THR A 530 -4.27 -5.79 -10.96
CA THR A 530 -3.23 -5.77 -12.00
C THR A 530 -2.98 -4.39 -12.62
N GLU A 531 -3.98 -3.50 -12.58
CA GLU A 531 -3.91 -2.14 -13.15
C GLU A 531 -3.55 -1.08 -12.09
N GLU A 532 -3.65 -1.41 -10.79
CA GLU A 532 -3.59 -0.46 -9.68
C GLU A 532 -2.30 0.39 -9.65
N LEU A 533 -1.15 -0.25 -9.84
CA LEU A 533 0.16 0.41 -9.82
C LEU A 533 0.33 1.34 -11.02
N GLU A 534 0.05 0.86 -12.22
CA GLU A 534 0.18 1.65 -13.44
C GLU A 534 -0.80 2.83 -13.44
N PHE A 535 -2.03 2.62 -12.97
CA PHE A 535 -3.02 3.68 -12.84
C PHE A 535 -2.58 4.74 -11.81
N SER A 536 -2.04 4.33 -10.66
CA SER A 536 -1.47 5.27 -9.68
C SER A 536 -0.33 6.12 -10.29
N ILE A 537 0.58 5.50 -11.04
CA ILE A 537 1.67 6.20 -11.75
C ILE A 537 1.12 7.22 -12.75
N LYS A 538 0.12 6.83 -13.55
CA LYS A 538 -0.58 7.73 -14.48
C LYS A 538 -1.19 8.93 -13.76
N LEU A 539 -1.84 8.72 -12.62
CA LEU A 539 -2.48 9.79 -11.84
C LEU A 539 -1.48 10.74 -11.16
N TRP A 540 -0.36 10.24 -10.65
CA TRP A 540 0.74 11.10 -10.18
C TRP A 540 1.26 11.98 -11.33
N ARG A 541 1.40 11.42 -12.53
CA ARG A 541 1.78 12.18 -13.73
C ARG A 541 0.71 13.20 -14.14
N LEU A 542 -0.58 12.89 -14.04
CA LEU A 542 -1.65 13.87 -14.28
C LEU A 542 -1.56 15.05 -13.32
N ASN A 543 -1.25 14.81 -12.05
CA ASN A 543 -1.05 15.89 -11.09
C ASN A 543 0.16 16.77 -11.44
N VAL A 544 1.26 16.19 -11.93
CA VAL A 544 2.39 16.97 -12.49
C VAL A 544 1.91 17.88 -13.62
N GLY A 545 1.13 17.35 -14.57
CA GLY A 545 0.56 18.13 -15.68
C GLY A 545 -0.38 19.24 -15.20
N PHE A 546 -1.28 18.93 -14.28
CA PHE A 546 -2.21 19.88 -13.67
C PHE A 546 -1.45 21.07 -13.06
N TYR A 547 -0.49 20.82 -12.18
CA TYR A 547 0.24 21.91 -11.51
C TYR A 547 1.15 22.69 -12.45
N LYS A 548 1.76 22.05 -13.45
CA LYS A 548 2.56 22.76 -14.47
C LYS A 548 1.70 23.67 -15.36
N SER A 549 0.43 23.35 -15.54
CA SER A 549 -0.49 24.17 -16.34
C SER A 549 -0.89 25.47 -15.62
N LEU A 550 -0.70 25.55 -14.31
CA LEU A 550 -0.87 26.76 -13.52
C LEU A 550 0.43 27.58 -13.64
N GLU A 551 0.36 28.73 -14.31
CA GLU A 551 1.53 29.55 -14.72
C GLU A 551 2.52 29.89 -13.59
N LYS A 552 2.01 29.95 -12.35
CA LYS A 552 2.81 30.16 -11.14
C LYS A 552 2.95 28.82 -10.39
N PRO A 553 4.14 28.49 -9.86
CA PRO A 553 4.32 27.30 -9.06
C PRO A 553 3.39 27.30 -7.84
N VAL A 554 2.64 26.21 -7.66
CA VAL A 554 1.87 25.96 -6.44
C VAL A 554 2.77 25.34 -5.38
N LEU A 555 2.89 25.99 -4.23
CA LEU A 555 3.66 25.53 -3.08
C LEU A 555 2.78 24.71 -2.11
N LEU A 556 3.40 23.82 -1.33
CA LEU A 556 2.71 23.06 -0.29
C LEU A 556 1.97 23.97 0.71
N SER A 557 2.52 25.14 1.05
CA SER A 557 1.87 26.16 1.89
C SER A 557 0.50 26.61 1.37
N GLN A 558 0.28 26.54 0.06
CA GLN A 558 -0.95 26.94 -0.61
C GLN A 558 -2.01 25.82 -0.65
N THR A 559 -1.67 24.60 -0.23
CA THR A 559 -2.64 23.49 -0.10
C THR A 559 -3.46 23.56 1.20
N TYR A 560 -4.28 22.54 1.46
CA TYR A 560 -5.13 22.45 2.65
C TYR A 560 -4.39 21.86 3.87
N PRO A 561 -4.75 22.25 5.11
CA PRO A 561 -3.98 21.93 6.32
C PRO A 561 -3.70 20.43 6.52
N TYR A 562 -4.69 19.56 6.33
CA TYR A 562 -4.55 18.13 6.60
C TYR A 562 -3.69 17.37 5.59
N PHE A 563 -3.68 17.81 4.33
CA PHE A 563 -2.72 17.30 3.34
C PHE A 563 -1.31 17.84 3.61
N LYS A 564 -1.22 19.11 4.02
CA LYS A 564 0.05 19.75 4.35
C LYS A 564 0.74 19.09 5.56
N ASN A 565 -0.01 18.75 6.61
CA ASN A 565 0.52 18.02 7.77
C ASN A 565 1.07 16.66 7.34
N PHE A 566 0.35 15.94 6.50
CA PHE A 566 0.82 14.68 5.93
C PHE A 566 2.13 14.84 5.14
N MET A 567 2.23 15.81 4.23
CA MET A 567 3.45 16.00 3.45
C MET A 567 4.64 16.45 4.31
N LYS A 568 4.40 17.22 5.37
CA LYS A 568 5.43 17.53 6.37
C LYS A 568 5.94 16.28 7.08
N TYR A 569 5.04 15.37 7.43
CA TYR A 569 5.40 14.07 8.01
C TYR A 569 6.30 13.25 7.08
N ILE A 570 6.02 13.25 5.77
CA ILE A 570 6.88 12.59 4.76
C ILE A 570 8.27 13.27 4.64
N GLY A 571 8.39 14.53 5.06
CA GLY A 571 9.65 15.29 5.06
C GLY A 571 9.68 16.48 4.10
N PHE A 572 8.56 16.85 3.49
CA PHE A 572 8.49 18.03 2.64
C PHE A 572 8.34 19.32 3.45
N SER A 573 8.95 20.40 2.94
CA SER A 573 8.81 21.73 3.53
C SER A 573 7.59 22.45 2.95
N GLU A 574 7.09 23.48 3.65
CA GLU A 574 6.00 24.30 3.11
C GLU A 574 6.38 25.06 1.81
N LYS A 575 7.68 25.18 1.52
CA LYS A 575 8.21 25.79 0.29
C LYS A 575 8.35 24.81 -0.86
N SER A 576 8.17 23.51 -0.63
CA SER A 576 8.24 22.50 -1.68
C SER A 576 7.12 22.73 -2.70
N SER A 577 7.44 22.68 -3.99
CA SER A 577 6.42 22.81 -5.03
C SER A 577 5.60 21.51 -5.13
N MET A 578 4.32 21.63 -5.50
CA MET A 578 3.46 20.48 -5.72
C MET A 578 3.94 19.62 -6.90
N VAL A 579 4.63 20.23 -7.87
CA VAL A 579 5.27 19.49 -8.98
C VAL A 579 6.39 18.60 -8.44
N ASP A 580 7.28 19.11 -7.58
CA ASP A 580 8.38 18.34 -7.00
C ASP A 580 7.86 17.21 -6.12
N ILE A 581 6.82 17.48 -5.33
CA ILE A 581 6.13 16.46 -4.53
C ILE A 581 5.63 15.35 -5.46
N CYS A 582 4.89 15.67 -6.52
CA CYS A 582 4.36 14.65 -7.43
C CYS A 582 5.47 13.89 -8.17
N LEU A 583 6.55 14.56 -8.58
CA LEU A 583 7.70 13.93 -9.23
C LEU A 583 8.45 12.99 -8.29
N TRP A 584 8.60 13.35 -7.02
CA TRP A 584 9.21 12.46 -6.03
C TRP A 584 8.41 11.15 -5.91
N HIS A 585 7.09 11.23 -5.76
CA HIS A 585 6.25 10.02 -5.70
C HIS A 585 6.29 9.21 -6.99
N LEU A 586 6.27 9.89 -8.16
CA LEU A 586 6.38 9.24 -9.46
C LEU A 586 7.70 8.48 -9.60
N ASN A 587 8.80 9.08 -9.14
CA ASN A 587 10.11 8.46 -9.16
C ASN A 587 10.14 7.21 -8.27
N GLN A 588 9.58 7.27 -7.06
CA GLN A 588 9.51 6.12 -6.15
C GLN A 588 8.65 4.97 -6.71
N LEU A 589 7.49 5.27 -7.31
CA LEU A 589 6.62 4.24 -7.90
C LEU A 589 7.18 3.65 -9.19
N SER A 590 7.89 4.44 -9.99
CA SER A 590 8.42 4.00 -11.28
C SER A 590 9.70 3.17 -11.17
N ILE A 591 10.22 2.97 -9.95
CA ILE A 591 11.39 2.13 -9.66
C ILE A 591 11.25 0.75 -10.33
N ASN A 592 10.05 0.16 -10.36
CA ASN A 592 9.83 -1.21 -10.83
C ASN A 592 9.48 -1.35 -12.31
N ILE A 593 9.43 -0.26 -13.10
CA ILE A 593 9.10 -0.38 -14.53
C ILE A 593 10.40 -0.71 -15.28
N PRO A 594 10.51 -1.88 -15.94
CA PRO A 594 11.69 -2.21 -16.74
C PRO A 594 11.90 -1.15 -17.81
N SER A 595 13.15 -0.68 -17.99
CA SER A 595 13.50 0.35 -18.99
C SER A 595 13.08 0.01 -20.43
N LYS A 596 12.79 -1.27 -20.74
CA LYS A 596 12.25 -1.72 -22.04
C LYS A 596 10.74 -1.50 -22.21
N LYS A 597 9.98 -1.30 -21.12
CA LYS A 597 8.69 -0.59 -21.11
C LYS A 597 8.95 0.90 -20.82
N SER A 598 9.97 1.48 -21.44
CA SER A 598 9.95 2.92 -21.72
C SER A 598 8.57 3.17 -22.31
N LEU A 599 7.78 4.01 -21.64
CA LEU A 599 6.65 4.66 -22.24
C LEU A 599 7.17 5.24 -23.56
N THR A 600 6.93 4.53 -24.66
CA THR A 600 7.07 5.11 -25.97
C THR A 600 6.13 6.30 -25.93
N LEU A 601 6.71 7.48 -25.77
CA LEU A 601 6.04 8.76 -25.95
C LEU A 601 5.33 8.62 -27.29
N SER A 602 4.03 8.37 -27.25
CA SER A 602 3.28 8.28 -28.50
C SER A 602 3.36 9.67 -29.11
N LYS A 603 3.55 9.77 -30.43
CA LYS A 603 3.79 11.02 -31.18
C LYS A 603 2.73 12.13 -31.00
N ARG A 604 1.72 11.96 -30.13
CA ARG A 604 0.81 13.01 -29.65
C ARG A 604 1.35 13.85 -28.50
N GLU A 605 2.36 13.40 -27.75
CA GLU A 605 2.86 14.08 -26.54
C GLU A 605 3.90 15.21 -26.79
N THR A 606 4.17 15.56 -28.06
CA THR A 606 5.16 16.58 -28.42
C THR A 606 4.65 17.71 -29.33
N ARG A 607 3.33 17.86 -29.53
CA ARG A 607 2.82 19.01 -30.31
C ARG A 607 2.65 20.26 -29.44
N PRO A 608 3.19 21.42 -29.82
CA PRO A 608 2.75 22.71 -29.28
C PRO A 608 1.23 22.85 -29.52
N MET A 609 0.50 23.32 -28.51
CA MET A 609 -0.92 23.66 -28.63
C MET A 609 -1.12 24.68 -29.76
N SER A 610 -1.63 24.23 -30.91
CA SER A 610 -2.27 25.12 -31.87
C SER A 610 -3.72 25.29 -31.44
N PHE A 611 -4.05 26.46 -30.91
CA PHE A 611 -5.43 26.89 -30.73
C PHE A 611 -6.10 26.99 -32.10
N SER A 612 -7.12 26.17 -32.35
CA SER A 612 -8.09 26.45 -33.41
C SER A 612 -9.38 26.94 -32.75
N THR A 613 -9.58 28.24 -32.83
CA THR A 613 -10.87 28.90 -32.71
C THR A 613 -11.83 28.38 -33.80
N GLU A 614 -13.14 28.45 -33.53
CA GLU A 614 -14.28 28.10 -34.42
C GLU A 614 -14.65 26.60 -34.43
N SER A 615 -15.90 26.15 -34.31
CA SER A 615 -17.22 26.79 -34.26
C SER A 615 -18.29 25.75 -33.85
N THR A 616 -19.40 26.27 -33.30
CA THR A 616 -20.80 25.81 -33.41
C THR A 616 -21.30 24.48 -32.80
N TYR A 617 -22.13 24.67 -31.77
CA TYR A 617 -23.33 23.90 -31.43
C TYR A 617 -24.10 23.35 -32.65
N ALA A 618 -24.55 22.10 -32.59
CA ALA A 618 -25.84 21.65 -33.11
C ALA A 618 -26.18 20.22 -32.65
N LEU A 619 -27.38 20.10 -32.04
CA LEU A 619 -28.19 18.91 -31.70
C LEU A 619 -27.74 18.02 -30.53
#